data_AF-A0A4W2G2K5-F1
#
_entry.id   AF-A0A4W2G2K5-F1
#
_cell.length_a   1.000
_cell.length_b   1.000
_cell.length_c   1.000
_cell.angle_alpha   90.00
_cell.angle_beta   90.00
_cell.angle_gamma   90.00
#
_symmetry.space_group_name_H-M   'P 1'
#
loop_
_entity.id
_entity.type
_entity.pdbx_description
1 polymer ?
#
loop_
_entity_poly.entity_id
_entity_poly.type
_entity_poly.pdbx_seq_one_letter_code
_entity_poly.pdbx_strand_id
1 'polypeptide(L)'
;MVEGKGWREGREQEKWEEERKGKKKKRKGEGERRGRGEEEGGRGGGRAEGRGGGKVEGGGGEASRGGGGGGGGGGGGEGGKAGGGGGPVGRGEGGGRGGSGVGGGSGRGREGKQGEGKGRRGRGSTDLGSRRPVPTSPSPPPFPAAKYPAIKALMRPDPYLKWTVTAMVLAQLLACWLAQGLAWRWLFFWAYAFGGCVNHSLTLAIHDISHNTAFGTGRPSRNRWFAIFANLPVGLPYAASFKKYHVDHHRYLGGDGLDVDVPTYFEGRLFCTPARKLLWLALQPFFYTLRPLCVHPKAMTRMELCNTLVQLAADATIYALWGLKPMVYLLASSLLGLGLHPISGHFVAEHYMFLKGHETYSYYGPLNWITFNVGYHMEHHDFPSIPSCNLPLVRKIAPEYYDHLPQHHSWVKVLWDFVFDDSLGPFARVKRVCKLAENRL
;
A
#
# COMPACT_ATOMS: atom_id res chain seq x y z
N MET A 1 15.31 5.90 -18.43
CA MET A 1 15.16 4.51 -17.97
C MET A 1 15.96 4.35 -16.69
N VAL A 2 15.30 4.12 -15.56
CA VAL A 2 15.94 3.67 -14.31
C VAL A 2 15.23 2.38 -13.97
N GLU A 3 15.90 1.26 -14.27
CA GLU A 3 15.47 -0.08 -13.90
C GLU A 3 15.32 -0.18 -12.38
N GLY A 4 14.28 -0.88 -11.93
CA GLY A 4 14.02 -1.15 -10.52
C GLY A 4 15.22 -1.85 -9.87
N LYS A 5 15.92 -1.12 -8.99
CA LYS A 5 17.06 -1.64 -8.21
C LYS A 5 16.66 -2.61 -7.10
N GLY A 6 15.36 -2.87 -6.88
CA GLY A 6 14.88 -3.90 -5.96
C GLY A 6 15.15 -5.35 -6.42
N TRP A 7 15.59 -5.55 -7.67
CA TRP A 7 15.73 -6.89 -8.27
C TRP A 7 17.17 -7.43 -8.34
N ARG A 8 18.19 -6.71 -7.84
CA ARG A 8 19.58 -7.19 -7.84
C ARG A 8 20.02 -7.89 -6.55
N GLU A 9 19.36 -7.64 -5.42
CA GLU A 9 19.73 -8.28 -4.15
C GLU A 9 19.33 -9.77 -4.09
N GLY A 10 18.33 -10.20 -4.88
CA GLY A 10 17.94 -11.61 -4.97
C GLY A 10 19.00 -12.53 -5.60
N ARG A 11 19.78 -12.02 -6.57
CA ARG A 11 20.82 -12.81 -7.24
C ARG A 11 22.07 -13.02 -6.39
N GLU A 12 22.37 -12.12 -5.46
CA GLU A 12 23.47 -12.33 -4.50
C GLU A 12 23.06 -13.27 -3.36
N GLN A 13 21.78 -13.28 -2.97
CA GLN A 13 21.23 -14.27 -2.04
C GLN A 13 21.17 -15.68 -2.64
N GLU A 14 20.79 -15.85 -3.90
CA GLU A 14 20.87 -17.14 -4.60
C GLU A 14 22.32 -17.66 -4.66
N LYS A 15 23.27 -16.78 -4.99
CA LYS A 15 24.70 -17.16 -5.05
C LYS A 15 25.26 -17.55 -3.68
N TRP A 16 24.82 -16.87 -2.62
CA TRP A 16 25.17 -17.21 -1.24
C TRP A 16 24.51 -18.50 -0.76
N GLU A 17 23.25 -18.76 -1.12
CA GLU A 17 22.57 -20.02 -0.83
C GLU A 17 23.16 -21.21 -1.58
N GLU A 18 23.56 -21.03 -2.84
CA GLU A 18 24.26 -22.06 -3.61
C GLU A 18 25.65 -22.37 -3.03
N GLU A 19 26.41 -21.35 -2.61
CA GLU A 19 27.68 -21.57 -1.89
C GLU A 19 27.47 -22.25 -0.53
N ARG A 20 26.39 -21.92 0.18
CA ARG A 20 26.04 -22.54 1.47
C ARG A 20 25.57 -23.99 1.28
N LYS A 21 24.77 -24.28 0.25
CA LYS A 21 24.36 -25.65 -0.14
C LYS A 21 25.56 -26.47 -0.61
N GLY A 22 26.49 -25.87 -1.36
CA GLY A 22 27.76 -26.49 -1.78
C GLY A 22 28.68 -26.83 -0.59
N LYS A 23 28.86 -25.91 0.36
CA LYS A 23 29.63 -26.16 1.60
C LYS A 23 28.97 -27.20 2.51
N LYS A 24 27.63 -27.26 2.57
CA LYS A 24 26.90 -28.26 3.36
C LYS A 24 26.99 -29.66 2.73
N LYS A 25 26.99 -29.76 1.39
CA LYS A 25 27.21 -31.03 0.66
C LYS A 25 28.66 -31.54 0.82
N LYS A 26 29.64 -30.63 0.81
CA LYS A 26 31.07 -30.96 1.05
C LYS A 26 31.32 -31.46 2.49
N ARG A 27 30.70 -30.83 3.50
CA ARG A 27 30.75 -31.29 4.91
C ARG A 27 30.03 -32.62 5.15
N LYS A 28 28.95 -32.90 4.42
CA LYS A 28 28.24 -34.19 4.52
C LYS A 28 29.04 -35.33 3.86
N GLY A 29 29.70 -35.04 2.72
CA GLY A 29 30.62 -35.98 2.07
C GLY A 29 31.91 -36.25 2.83
N GLU A 30 32.45 -35.27 3.58
CA GLU A 30 33.60 -35.47 4.48
C GLU A 30 33.21 -36.22 5.77
N GLY A 31 31.97 -36.04 6.26
CA GLY A 31 31.43 -36.80 7.39
C GLY A 31 31.16 -38.27 7.05
N GLU A 32 30.63 -38.56 5.85
CA GLU A 32 30.45 -39.94 5.36
C GLU A 32 31.77 -40.63 4.99
N ARG A 33 32.80 -39.87 4.57
CA ARG A 33 34.16 -40.42 4.38
C ARG A 33 34.91 -40.70 5.69
N ARG A 34 34.59 -40.00 6.79
CA ARG A 34 35.15 -40.31 8.13
C ARG A 34 34.40 -41.44 8.84
N GLY A 35 33.16 -41.74 8.47
CA GLY A 35 32.37 -42.86 9.01
C GLY A 35 32.52 -44.19 8.26
N ARG A 36 33.29 -44.23 7.16
CA ARG A 36 33.63 -45.45 6.40
C ARG A 36 35.15 -45.69 6.35
N GLY A 37 35.85 -45.30 7.41
CA GLY A 37 37.31 -45.47 7.55
C GLY A 37 37.73 -46.58 8.50
N GLU A 38 36.77 -47.32 9.09
CA GLU A 38 37.01 -48.47 9.97
C GLU A 38 36.24 -49.68 9.46
N GLU A 39 36.42 -50.04 8.19
CA GLU A 39 36.19 -51.40 7.72
C GLU A 39 36.88 -51.59 6.37
N GLU A 40 37.62 -52.69 6.27
CA GLU A 40 38.23 -53.25 5.05
C GLU A 40 39.51 -52.58 4.51
N GLY A 41 40.62 -53.10 4.99
CA GLY A 41 41.89 -53.06 4.27
C GLY A 41 41.94 -54.09 3.14
N GLY A 42 42.64 -53.73 2.06
CA GLY A 42 43.42 -54.68 1.26
C GLY A 42 43.06 -54.81 -0.22
N ARG A 43 44.10 -54.63 -1.06
CA ARG A 43 44.26 -54.95 -2.51
C ARG A 43 43.75 -53.85 -3.46
N GLY A 44 44.47 -53.33 -4.46
CA GLY A 44 45.78 -53.61 -5.05
C GLY A 44 45.71 -53.42 -6.60
N GLY A 45 46.61 -52.60 -7.18
CA GLY A 45 46.94 -52.49 -8.64
C GLY A 45 45.88 -51.84 -9.56
N GLY A 46 46.17 -51.17 -10.67
CA GLY A 46 47.37 -50.95 -11.50
C GLY A 46 47.02 -50.07 -12.73
N ARG A 47 48.06 -49.57 -13.41
CA ARG A 47 48.14 -48.65 -14.57
C ARG A 47 47.34 -49.05 -15.84
N ALA A 48 47.06 -48.08 -16.72
CA ALA A 48 47.72 -47.85 -18.03
C ALA A 48 46.82 -47.22 -19.14
N GLU A 49 47.49 -46.50 -20.04
CA GLU A 49 47.03 -45.64 -21.15
C GLU A 49 46.47 -46.37 -22.39
N GLY A 50 45.87 -45.63 -23.33
CA GLY A 50 45.67 -46.06 -24.72
C GLY A 50 45.00 -45.01 -25.64
N ARG A 51 45.69 -44.63 -26.72
CA ARG A 51 45.36 -43.62 -27.76
C ARG A 51 44.53 -44.17 -28.95
N GLY A 52 44.00 -43.23 -29.76
CA GLY A 52 43.77 -43.35 -31.22
C GLY A 52 42.29 -43.18 -31.63
N GLY A 53 41.87 -42.51 -32.71
CA GLY A 53 42.48 -41.83 -33.86
C GLY A 53 41.47 -41.78 -35.03
N GLY A 54 41.52 -40.75 -35.90
CA GLY A 54 40.86 -40.68 -37.25
C GLY A 54 39.62 -39.77 -37.35
N LYS A 55 39.63 -38.60 -38.05
CA LYS A 55 39.52 -38.32 -39.52
C LYS A 55 38.17 -38.83 -40.13
N VAL A 56 37.41 -38.15 -41.02
CA VAL A 56 37.66 -37.06 -41.99
C VAL A 56 36.32 -36.63 -42.67
N GLU A 57 36.24 -35.36 -43.14
CA GLU A 57 35.49 -34.75 -44.28
C GLU A 57 33.97 -35.00 -44.50
N GLY A 58 33.19 -34.07 -45.08
CA GLY A 58 33.46 -32.78 -45.71
C GLY A 58 32.22 -32.23 -46.45
N GLY A 59 32.33 -30.96 -46.93
CA GLY A 59 31.57 -30.31 -48.02
C GLY A 59 30.09 -29.95 -47.74
N GLY A 60 29.52 -28.81 -48.14
CA GLY A 60 29.96 -27.70 -48.98
C GLY A 60 28.73 -26.98 -49.59
N GLY A 61 28.87 -25.68 -49.90
CA GLY A 61 27.99 -24.86 -50.77
C GLY A 61 26.86 -24.08 -50.05
N GLU A 62 26.91 -22.75 -49.89
CA GLU A 62 26.70 -21.65 -50.89
C GLU A 62 25.35 -21.71 -51.62
N ALA A 63 24.61 -20.64 -51.96
CA ALA A 63 24.60 -19.21 -51.66
C ALA A 63 23.35 -18.62 -52.36
N SER A 64 23.02 -17.36 -52.03
CA SER A 64 22.58 -16.32 -52.98
C SER A 64 21.08 -15.94 -53.12
N ARG A 65 20.77 -14.74 -52.57
CA ARG A 65 20.26 -13.49 -53.20
C ARG A 65 18.84 -13.33 -53.78
N GLY A 66 18.35 -12.10 -53.57
CA GLY A 66 17.38 -11.31 -54.38
C GLY A 66 16.05 -11.08 -53.65
N GLY A 67 15.65 -9.89 -53.19
CA GLY A 67 15.43 -8.61 -53.90
C GLY A 67 14.00 -8.60 -54.48
N GLY A 68 13.10 -7.61 -54.38
CA GLY A 68 13.00 -6.26 -53.83
C GLY A 68 11.64 -5.65 -54.28
N GLY A 69 11.24 -4.49 -53.72
CA GLY A 69 10.18 -3.57 -54.21
C GLY A 69 8.71 -3.96 -53.91
N GLY A 70 7.74 -3.08 -53.68
CA GLY A 70 7.64 -1.62 -53.65
C GLY A 70 6.16 -1.18 -53.85
N GLY A 71 5.74 -0.07 -53.20
CA GLY A 71 4.52 0.75 -53.49
C GLY A 71 3.15 0.12 -53.12
N GLY A 72 2.08 0.84 -52.73
CA GLY A 72 1.74 2.27 -52.68
C GLY A 72 0.22 2.45 -52.98
N GLY A 73 -0.48 3.35 -52.25
CA GLY A 73 -1.85 3.83 -52.52
C GLY A 73 -2.97 3.10 -51.77
N GLY A 74 -4.06 3.71 -51.27
CA GLY A 74 -4.59 5.07 -51.32
C GLY A 74 -6.12 5.05 -51.12
N GLY A 75 -6.70 6.06 -50.42
CA GLY A 75 -8.13 6.43 -50.37
C GLY A 75 -9.08 5.50 -49.57
N GLY A 76 -10.17 5.92 -48.92
CA GLY A 76 -10.90 7.19 -48.82
C GLY A 76 -12.36 6.88 -48.37
N GLY A 77 -13.05 7.87 -47.77
CA GLY A 77 -14.53 7.95 -47.60
C GLY A 77 -15.12 7.20 -46.40
N GLU A 78 -15.68 7.86 -45.38
CA GLU A 78 -16.98 8.58 -45.29
C GLU A 78 -18.17 7.71 -44.86
N GLY A 79 -19.06 8.30 -44.05
CA GLY A 79 -20.48 7.95 -44.02
C GLY A 79 -21.00 7.28 -42.74
N GLY A 80 -21.71 8.05 -41.92
CA GLY A 80 -22.33 7.58 -40.67
C GLY A 80 -23.72 6.95 -40.83
N LYS A 81 -24.35 6.62 -39.70
CA LYS A 81 -25.77 6.93 -39.40
C LYS A 81 -26.18 6.41 -38.01
N ALA A 82 -27.12 7.15 -37.45
CA ALA A 82 -27.78 6.95 -36.18
C ALA A 82 -28.94 5.94 -36.25
N GLY A 83 -29.38 5.52 -35.06
CA GLY A 83 -30.65 4.84 -34.75
C GLY A 83 -30.50 4.15 -33.39
N GLY A 84 -31.30 4.35 -32.33
CA GLY A 84 -32.69 4.81 -32.25
C GLY A 84 -33.56 3.62 -31.82
N GLY A 85 -34.12 3.67 -30.61
CA GLY A 85 -35.05 2.68 -30.02
C GLY A 85 -34.53 2.19 -28.66
N GLY A 86 -35.20 2.33 -27.53
CA GLY A 86 -36.64 2.30 -27.23
C GLY A 86 -36.84 1.19 -26.19
N GLY A 87 -37.33 1.52 -24.99
CA GLY A 87 -37.53 0.58 -23.84
C GLY A 87 -38.63 -0.49 -24.09
N PRO A 88 -39.13 -1.23 -23.07
CA PRO A 88 -39.38 -0.74 -21.70
C PRO A 88 -39.12 -1.72 -20.53
N VAL A 89 -39.16 -1.11 -19.33
CA VAL A 89 -39.66 -1.52 -18.00
C VAL A 89 -40.28 -2.92 -17.84
N GLY A 90 -39.84 -3.62 -16.77
CA GLY A 90 -40.59 -4.68 -16.12
C GLY A 90 -40.37 -4.67 -14.60
N ARG A 91 -41.36 -4.15 -13.85
CA ARG A 91 -41.54 -4.37 -12.40
C ARG A 91 -42.20 -5.73 -12.20
N GLY A 92 -41.84 -6.43 -11.11
CA GLY A 92 -42.58 -7.57 -10.58
C GLY A 92 -42.49 -7.59 -9.06
N GLU A 93 -43.54 -7.11 -8.40
CA GLU A 93 -43.86 -7.36 -7.00
C GLU A 93 -44.65 -8.67 -6.86
N GLY A 94 -44.57 -9.29 -5.68
CA GLY A 94 -45.42 -10.39 -5.20
C GLY A 94 -44.57 -11.39 -4.39
N GLY A 95 -44.76 -11.66 -3.11
CA GLY A 95 -45.92 -11.49 -2.23
C GLY A 95 -46.41 -12.87 -1.75
N GLY A 96 -46.31 -13.14 -0.44
CA GLY A 96 -46.90 -14.33 0.23
C GLY A 96 -45.97 -14.89 1.32
N ARG A 97 -46.06 -14.48 2.60
CA ARG A 97 -46.99 -14.89 3.68
C ARG A 97 -46.90 -16.37 4.11
N GLY A 98 -46.66 -16.55 5.42
CA GLY A 98 -47.32 -17.56 6.25
C GLY A 98 -46.39 -18.56 6.94
N GLY A 99 -46.42 -18.61 8.29
CA GLY A 99 -45.84 -19.73 9.05
C GLY A 99 -45.44 -19.42 10.49
N SER A 100 -46.43 -19.23 11.35
CA SER A 100 -46.33 -19.24 12.82
C SER A 100 -45.87 -20.59 13.37
N GLY A 101 -45.08 -20.60 14.44
CA GLY A 101 -44.70 -21.82 15.16
C GLY A 101 -44.12 -21.50 16.54
N VAL A 102 -44.99 -21.38 17.53
CA VAL A 102 -44.66 -21.40 18.97
C VAL A 102 -44.31 -22.83 19.36
N GLY A 103 -43.25 -23.02 20.13
CA GLY A 103 -42.89 -24.31 20.72
C GLY A 103 -41.89 -24.14 21.86
N GLY A 104 -42.41 -24.09 23.08
CA GLY A 104 -41.62 -24.17 24.31
C GLY A 104 -41.04 -25.57 24.51
N GLY A 105 -39.88 -25.63 25.16
CA GLY A 105 -39.21 -26.89 25.49
C GLY A 105 -38.11 -26.64 26.51
N SER A 106 -38.46 -26.79 27.78
CA SER A 106 -37.59 -26.80 28.95
C SER A 106 -36.53 -27.91 28.88
N GLY A 107 -35.28 -27.59 29.21
CA GLY A 107 -34.22 -28.57 29.46
C GLY A 107 -33.21 -28.04 30.47
N ARG A 108 -33.27 -28.58 31.70
CA ARG A 108 -32.38 -28.28 32.83
C ARG A 108 -31.00 -28.93 32.67
N GLY A 109 -30.01 -28.34 33.34
CA GLY A 109 -28.73 -28.96 33.74
C GLY A 109 -27.54 -28.33 33.02
N ARG A 110 -26.46 -27.87 33.67
CA ARG A 110 -25.94 -28.13 35.02
C ARG A 110 -24.95 -27.02 35.35
N GLU A 111 -25.01 -26.53 36.59
CA GLU A 111 -24.04 -25.60 37.19
C GLU A 111 -22.65 -26.25 37.30
N GLY A 112 -21.61 -25.46 37.00
CA GLY A 112 -20.22 -25.74 37.33
C GLY A 112 -19.64 -24.56 38.10
N LYS A 113 -19.39 -24.78 39.39
CA LYS A 113 -19.02 -23.78 40.40
C LYS A 113 -17.64 -23.14 40.19
N GLN A 114 -17.59 -21.92 40.71
CA GLN A 114 -16.44 -21.10 41.05
C GLN A 114 -15.30 -21.85 41.76
N GLY A 115 -14.07 -21.44 41.45
CA GLY A 115 -12.89 -21.61 42.30
C GLY A 115 -12.22 -20.26 42.50
N GLU A 116 -12.51 -19.62 43.63
CA GLU A 116 -11.78 -18.45 44.12
C GLU A 116 -10.38 -18.86 44.60
N GLY A 117 -9.36 -18.11 44.19
CA GLY A 117 -8.01 -18.21 44.70
C GLY A 117 -7.44 -16.82 44.98
N LYS A 118 -7.66 -16.29 46.19
CA LYS A 118 -6.92 -15.15 46.75
C LYS A 118 -5.52 -15.63 47.17
N GLY A 119 -4.46 -14.95 46.75
CA GLY A 119 -3.13 -15.24 47.31
C GLY A 119 -1.96 -14.43 46.75
N ARG A 120 -1.58 -13.38 47.51
CA ARG A 120 -0.24 -12.79 47.66
C ARG A 120 0.34 -11.88 46.55
N ARG A 121 0.36 -10.60 46.90
CA ARG A 121 1.28 -9.57 46.41
C ARG A 121 2.73 -9.96 46.75
N GLY A 122 3.54 -10.22 45.74
CA GLY A 122 5.00 -10.29 45.84
C GLY A 122 5.61 -9.05 45.17
N ARG A 123 6.30 -8.21 45.96
CA ARG A 123 7.26 -7.22 45.46
C ARG A 123 8.46 -8.00 44.92
N GLY A 124 8.67 -7.97 43.61
CA GLY A 124 9.84 -8.53 42.93
C GLY A 124 10.61 -7.43 42.21
N SER A 125 11.91 -7.39 42.45
CA SER A 125 12.90 -6.41 42.01
C SER A 125 12.96 -6.20 40.50
N THR A 126 13.29 -4.98 40.10
CA THR A 126 13.66 -4.60 38.74
C THR A 126 14.96 -5.30 38.33
N ASP A 127 14.84 -6.37 37.54
CA ASP A 127 15.94 -6.96 36.79
C ASP A 127 15.98 -6.30 35.39
N LEU A 128 17.02 -5.52 35.14
CA LEU A 128 17.39 -4.99 33.83
C LEU A 128 18.01 -6.13 33.00
N GLY A 129 17.19 -7.11 32.65
CA GLY A 129 17.55 -8.25 31.81
C GLY A 129 17.41 -7.91 30.31
N SER A 130 18.52 -8.07 29.58
CA SER A 130 18.68 -7.94 28.13
C SER A 130 17.43 -8.31 27.32
N ARG A 131 16.80 -7.33 26.65
CA ARG A 131 15.76 -7.59 25.65
C ARG A 131 16.42 -8.25 24.45
N ARG A 132 16.17 -9.55 24.26
CA ARG A 132 16.46 -10.24 23.00
C ARG A 132 15.81 -9.46 21.84
N PRO A 133 16.48 -9.29 20.69
CA PRO A 133 15.87 -8.66 19.54
C PRO A 133 14.60 -9.46 19.17
N VAL A 134 13.51 -8.73 18.94
CA VAL A 134 12.28 -9.30 18.39
C VAL A 134 12.67 -9.96 17.07
N PRO A 135 12.31 -11.23 16.81
CA PRO A 135 12.60 -11.86 15.54
C PRO A 135 11.98 -11.03 14.43
N THR A 136 12.82 -10.56 13.50
CA THR A 136 12.40 -9.91 12.25
C THR A 136 11.41 -10.84 11.58
N SER A 137 10.18 -10.38 11.34
CA SER A 137 9.26 -11.10 10.46
C SER A 137 9.99 -11.35 9.14
N PRO A 138 10.10 -12.61 8.68
CA PRO A 138 10.70 -12.87 7.39
C PRO A 138 9.91 -12.10 6.35
N SER A 139 10.60 -11.32 5.51
CA SER A 139 9.97 -10.68 4.36
C SER A 139 9.24 -11.76 3.55
N PRO A 140 8.00 -11.50 3.09
CA PRO A 140 7.32 -12.46 2.23
C PRO A 140 8.21 -12.79 1.02
N PRO A 141 8.18 -14.04 0.54
CA PRO A 141 8.96 -14.43 -0.63
C PRO A 141 8.58 -13.53 -1.82
N PRO A 142 9.53 -13.15 -2.68
CA PRO A 142 9.27 -12.24 -3.78
C PRO A 142 8.19 -12.81 -4.72
N PHE A 143 7.21 -11.98 -5.08
CA PHE A 143 6.16 -12.36 -6.01
C PHE A 143 6.78 -12.78 -7.37
N PRO A 144 6.51 -13.99 -7.89
CA PRO A 144 7.12 -14.47 -9.12
C PRO A 144 6.44 -13.83 -10.34
N ALA A 145 6.79 -12.58 -10.65
CA ALA A 145 6.18 -11.79 -11.72
C ALA A 145 6.23 -12.47 -13.10
N ALA A 146 7.24 -13.32 -13.36
CA ALA A 146 7.35 -14.09 -14.59
C ALA A 146 6.20 -15.11 -14.80
N LYS A 147 5.58 -15.59 -13.71
CA LYS A 147 4.43 -16.50 -13.76
C LYS A 147 3.15 -15.77 -14.20
N TYR A 148 3.07 -14.44 -14.03
CA TYR A 148 1.87 -13.64 -14.27
C TYR A 148 2.12 -12.47 -15.23
N PRO A 149 2.38 -12.74 -16.52
CA PRO A 149 2.61 -11.67 -17.50
C PRO A 149 1.41 -10.70 -17.63
N ALA A 150 0.20 -11.18 -17.34
CA ALA A 150 -1.02 -10.37 -17.32
C ALA A 150 -0.97 -9.19 -16.31
N ILE A 151 -0.26 -9.33 -15.19
CA ILE A 151 -0.11 -8.25 -14.20
C ILE A 151 0.67 -7.06 -14.80
N LYS A 152 1.68 -7.33 -15.64
CA LYS A 152 2.44 -6.28 -16.32
C LYS A 152 1.56 -5.44 -17.24
N ALA A 153 0.55 -6.05 -17.88
CA ALA A 153 -0.39 -5.34 -18.73
C ALA A 153 -1.28 -4.33 -17.97
N LEU A 154 -1.41 -4.49 -16.65
CA LEU A 154 -2.13 -3.56 -15.78
C LEU A 154 -1.31 -2.31 -15.43
N MET A 155 0.01 -2.32 -15.62
CA MET A 155 0.92 -1.19 -15.35
C MET A 155 0.83 -0.12 -16.46
N ARG A 156 -0.36 0.47 -16.60
CA ARG A 156 -0.70 1.47 -17.61
C ARG A 156 -1.46 2.63 -16.98
N PRO A 157 -1.51 3.80 -17.62
CA PRO A 157 -2.24 4.94 -17.06
C PRO A 157 -3.73 4.65 -16.87
N ASP A 158 -4.31 5.21 -15.81
CA ASP A 158 -5.75 5.25 -15.60
C ASP A 158 -6.37 6.30 -16.55
N PRO A 159 -7.27 5.90 -17.48
CA PRO A 159 -7.89 6.84 -18.41
C PRO A 159 -8.90 7.80 -17.75
N TYR A 160 -9.46 7.43 -16.60
CA TYR A 160 -10.56 8.13 -15.92
C TYR A 160 -10.10 8.99 -14.74
N LEU A 161 -9.01 8.62 -14.06
CA LEU A 161 -8.54 9.30 -12.83
C LEU A 161 -8.47 10.83 -12.98
N LYS A 162 -7.95 11.32 -14.11
CA LYS A 162 -7.85 12.77 -14.36
C LYS A 162 -9.21 13.48 -14.40
N TRP A 163 -10.24 12.82 -14.91
CA TRP A 163 -11.59 13.37 -15.01
C TRP A 163 -12.29 13.34 -13.67
N THR A 164 -12.19 12.23 -12.94
CA THR A 164 -12.74 12.09 -11.58
C THR A 164 -12.15 13.12 -10.64
N VAL A 165 -10.82 13.27 -10.63
CA VAL A 165 -10.13 14.26 -9.80
C VAL A 165 -10.51 15.69 -10.20
N THR A 166 -10.60 15.99 -11.49
CA THR A 166 -11.05 17.32 -11.94
C THR A 166 -12.47 17.62 -11.47
N ALA A 167 -13.39 16.66 -11.60
CA ALA A 167 -14.76 16.81 -11.11
C ALA A 167 -14.80 17.04 -9.59
N MET A 168 -13.99 16.34 -8.81
CA MET A 168 -13.90 16.51 -7.35
C MET A 168 -13.34 17.88 -6.95
N VAL A 169 -12.31 18.37 -7.64
CA VAL A 169 -11.76 19.72 -7.41
C VAL A 169 -12.84 20.78 -7.69
N LEU A 170 -13.53 20.67 -8.82
CA LEU A 170 -14.62 21.59 -9.18
C LEU A 170 -15.79 21.51 -8.19
N ALA A 171 -16.15 20.31 -7.74
CA ALA A 171 -17.18 20.12 -6.72
C ALA A 171 -16.82 20.79 -5.40
N GLN A 172 -15.54 20.73 -4.97
CA GLN A 172 -15.12 21.46 -3.77
C GLN A 172 -15.07 22.97 -3.95
N LEU A 173 -14.69 23.47 -5.13
CA LEU A 173 -14.77 24.91 -5.41
C LEU A 173 -16.23 25.40 -5.41
N LEU A 174 -17.16 24.61 -5.93
CA LEU A 174 -18.60 24.90 -5.82
C LEU A 174 -19.07 24.90 -4.36
N ALA A 175 -18.64 23.91 -3.57
CA ALA A 175 -18.97 23.86 -2.14
C ALA A 175 -18.41 25.06 -1.36
N CYS A 176 -17.20 25.52 -1.70
CA CYS A 176 -16.64 26.75 -1.16
C CYS A 176 -17.53 27.96 -1.44
N TRP A 177 -17.95 28.15 -2.69
CA TRP A 177 -18.87 29.23 -3.04
C TRP A 177 -20.19 29.15 -2.27
N LEU A 178 -20.75 27.96 -2.07
CA LEU A 178 -21.97 27.76 -1.27
C LEU A 178 -21.75 28.02 0.23
N ALA A 179 -20.56 27.70 0.76
CA ALA A 179 -20.25 27.77 2.18
C ALA A 179 -20.25 29.21 2.74
N GLN A 180 -20.10 30.23 1.89
CA GLN A 180 -20.09 31.64 2.32
C GLN A 180 -21.37 32.05 3.08
N GLY A 181 -22.52 31.49 2.69
CA GLY A 181 -23.82 31.78 3.29
C GLY A 181 -24.14 30.97 4.54
N LEU A 182 -23.36 29.93 4.85
CA LEU A 182 -23.70 29.00 5.93
C LEU A 182 -23.48 29.61 7.32
N ALA A 183 -24.37 29.28 8.26
CA ALA A 183 -24.07 29.45 9.68
C ALA A 183 -22.93 28.50 10.08
N TRP A 184 -22.10 28.89 11.05
CA TRP A 184 -20.91 28.13 11.46
C TRP A 184 -21.18 26.66 11.80
N ARG A 185 -22.30 26.35 12.48
CA ARG A 185 -22.67 24.95 12.79
C ARG A 185 -22.84 24.10 11.52
N TRP A 186 -23.44 24.66 10.47
CA TRP A 186 -23.68 23.97 9.20
C TRP A 186 -22.41 23.92 8.36
N LEU A 187 -21.54 24.94 8.48
CA LEU A 187 -20.21 24.92 7.87
C LEU A 187 -19.41 23.72 8.38
N PHE A 188 -19.34 23.50 9.69
CA PHE A 188 -18.61 22.36 10.24
C PHE A 188 -19.29 21.01 9.94
N PHE A 189 -20.62 20.96 9.94
CA PHE A 189 -21.36 19.77 9.51
C PHE A 189 -21.01 19.37 8.07
N TRP A 190 -21.08 20.31 7.12
CA TRP A 190 -20.76 20.04 5.72
C TRP A 190 -19.26 19.82 5.48
N ALA A 191 -18.40 20.50 6.24
CA ALA A 191 -16.96 20.23 6.23
C ALA A 191 -16.65 18.80 6.66
N TYR A 192 -17.39 18.24 7.62
CA TYR A 192 -17.25 16.82 7.98
C TYR A 192 -17.87 15.90 6.93
N ALA A 193 -19.17 16.06 6.66
CA ALA A 193 -19.97 15.09 5.93
C ALA A 193 -19.67 15.03 4.42
N PHE A 194 -19.40 16.19 3.81
CA PHE A 194 -19.13 16.28 2.37
C PHE A 194 -17.67 16.64 2.10
N GLY A 195 -17.21 17.77 2.62
CA GLY A 195 -15.87 18.27 2.35
C GLY A 195 -14.79 17.31 2.82
N GLY A 196 -14.96 16.70 3.99
CA GLY A 196 -14.05 15.72 4.56
C GLY A 196 -13.95 14.46 3.72
N CYS A 197 -15.08 13.95 3.21
CA CYS A 197 -15.08 12.85 2.25
C CYS A 197 -14.31 13.22 0.98
N VAL A 198 -14.62 14.36 0.35
CA VAL A 198 -13.98 14.76 -0.92
C VAL A 198 -12.49 15.04 -0.73
N ASN A 199 -12.10 15.74 0.33
CA ASN A 199 -10.69 16.03 0.61
C ASN A 199 -9.91 14.74 0.91
N HIS A 200 -10.47 13.82 1.68
CA HIS A 200 -9.85 12.52 1.94
C HIS A 200 -9.68 11.71 0.63
N SER A 201 -10.72 11.68 -0.19
CA SER A 201 -10.64 11.05 -1.51
C SER A 201 -9.59 11.72 -2.41
N LEU A 202 -9.48 13.05 -2.42
CA LEU A 202 -8.44 13.78 -3.17
C LEU A 202 -7.04 13.46 -2.65
N THR A 203 -6.85 13.26 -1.34
CA THR A 203 -5.55 12.84 -0.82
C THR A 203 -5.14 11.45 -1.31
N LEU A 204 -6.10 10.53 -1.40
CA LEU A 204 -5.88 9.20 -1.96
C LEU A 204 -5.68 9.21 -3.48
N ALA A 205 -6.33 10.14 -4.19
CA ALA A 205 -6.04 10.37 -5.60
C ALA A 205 -4.61 10.86 -5.81
N ILE A 206 -4.13 11.81 -4.99
CA ILE A 206 -2.73 12.28 -5.02
C ILE A 206 -1.76 11.15 -4.69
N HIS A 207 -2.13 10.23 -3.80
CA HIS A 207 -1.40 9.00 -3.57
C HIS A 207 -1.23 8.18 -4.86
N ASP A 208 -2.31 7.86 -5.56
CA ASP A 208 -2.24 7.11 -6.83
C ASP A 208 -1.45 7.89 -7.91
N ILE A 209 -1.71 9.20 -8.06
CA ILE A 209 -0.97 10.08 -8.99
C ILE A 209 0.54 10.12 -8.66
N SER A 210 0.92 9.95 -7.39
CA SER A 210 2.33 9.92 -6.97
C SER A 210 3.08 8.75 -7.58
N HIS A 211 2.40 7.65 -7.88
CA HIS A 211 2.92 6.52 -8.64
C HIS A 211 2.91 6.71 -10.17
N ASN A 212 2.50 7.90 -10.63
CA ASN A 212 2.40 8.30 -12.02
C ASN A 212 1.28 7.59 -12.80
N THR A 213 0.21 7.19 -12.12
CA THR A 213 -0.90 6.44 -12.71
C THR A 213 -1.80 7.30 -13.60
N ALA A 214 -1.92 8.61 -13.38
CA ALA A 214 -2.81 9.46 -14.18
C ALA A 214 -2.34 9.68 -15.63
N PHE A 215 -1.03 9.83 -15.85
CA PHE A 215 -0.46 10.09 -17.19
C PHE A 215 0.65 9.13 -17.61
N GLY A 216 0.94 8.13 -16.77
CA GLY A 216 1.99 7.15 -16.97
C GLY A 216 3.38 7.62 -16.55
N THR A 217 4.29 6.66 -16.41
CA THR A 217 5.69 6.85 -16.03
C THR A 217 6.51 7.60 -17.08
N GLY A 218 6.09 7.60 -18.35
CA GLY A 218 6.72 8.35 -19.43
C GLY A 218 6.48 9.87 -19.36
N ARG A 219 5.54 10.35 -18.53
CA ARG A 219 5.18 11.76 -18.39
C ARG A 219 5.13 12.19 -16.92
N PRO A 220 6.22 12.06 -16.15
CA PRO A 220 6.21 12.31 -14.71
C PRO A 220 5.88 13.77 -14.35
N SER A 221 6.27 14.74 -15.20
CA SER A 221 5.93 16.15 -14.99
C SER A 221 4.42 16.42 -14.99
N ARG A 222 3.66 15.79 -15.90
CA ARG A 222 2.20 15.94 -15.97
C ARG A 222 1.52 15.41 -14.71
N ASN A 223 1.99 14.27 -14.19
CA ASN A 223 1.49 13.74 -12.93
C ASN A 223 1.79 14.69 -11.75
N ARG A 224 3.00 15.28 -11.69
CA ARG A 224 3.36 16.21 -10.60
C ARG A 224 2.49 17.47 -10.60
N TRP A 225 2.30 18.10 -11.76
CA TRP A 225 1.44 19.28 -11.87
C TRP A 225 -0.03 18.95 -11.61
N PHE A 226 -0.49 17.79 -12.07
CA PHE A 226 -1.85 17.34 -11.80
C PHE A 226 -2.08 17.00 -10.32
N ALA A 227 -1.07 16.48 -9.62
CA ALA A 227 -1.13 16.29 -8.17
C ALA A 227 -1.25 17.64 -7.42
N ILE A 228 -0.53 18.68 -7.87
CA ILE A 228 -0.68 20.05 -7.31
C ILE A 228 -2.09 20.59 -7.57
N PHE A 229 -2.65 20.36 -8.75
CA PHE A 229 -4.03 20.74 -9.05
C PHE A 229 -5.04 20.00 -8.16
N ALA A 230 -4.86 18.68 -7.97
CA ALA A 230 -5.67 17.87 -7.06
C ALA A 230 -5.54 18.33 -5.59
N ASN A 231 -4.41 18.96 -5.23
CA ASN A 231 -4.12 19.45 -3.89
C ASN A 231 -4.94 20.70 -3.53
N LEU A 232 -5.37 21.52 -4.51
CA LEU A 232 -5.93 22.85 -4.23
C LEU A 232 -7.04 22.83 -3.16
N PRO A 233 -8.03 21.90 -3.20
CA PRO A 233 -9.08 21.85 -2.18
C PRO A 233 -8.63 21.41 -0.78
N VAL A 234 -7.41 20.91 -0.60
CA VAL A 234 -6.90 20.50 0.71
C VAL A 234 -6.55 21.73 1.57
N GLY A 235 -6.25 22.88 0.96
CA GLY A 235 -5.94 24.14 1.64
C GLY A 235 -4.53 24.20 2.24
N LEU A 236 -3.68 23.19 2.00
CA LEU A 236 -2.28 23.14 2.45
C LEU A 236 -1.40 22.49 1.39
N PRO A 237 -0.17 22.97 1.14
CA PRO A 237 0.69 22.46 0.07
C PRO A 237 1.37 21.17 0.50
N TYR A 238 0.79 20.02 0.14
CA TYR A 238 1.25 18.73 0.62
C TYR A 238 1.65 17.75 -0.50
N ALA A 239 1.10 17.85 -1.72
CA ALA A 239 1.23 16.83 -2.76
C ALA A 239 2.68 16.54 -3.20
N ALA A 240 3.49 17.58 -3.37
CA ALA A 240 4.90 17.42 -3.76
C ALA A 240 5.73 16.74 -2.66
N SER A 241 5.53 17.17 -1.40
CA SER A 241 6.18 16.57 -0.23
C SER A 241 5.73 15.13 -0.02
N PHE A 242 4.42 14.88 -0.15
CA PHE A 242 3.84 13.55 -0.06
C PHE A 242 4.53 12.57 -0.98
N LYS A 243 4.61 12.87 -2.29
CA LYS A 243 5.32 12.00 -3.25
C LYS A 243 6.77 11.71 -2.84
N LYS A 244 7.47 12.71 -2.31
CA LYS A 244 8.88 12.59 -1.89
C LYS A 244 9.06 11.61 -0.72
N TYR A 245 8.13 11.59 0.24
CA TYR A 245 8.20 10.70 1.40
C TYR A 245 7.51 9.35 1.15
N HIS A 246 6.41 9.36 0.41
CA HIS A 246 5.64 8.16 0.06
C HIS A 246 6.44 7.15 -0.77
N VAL A 247 7.30 7.62 -1.68
CA VAL A 247 8.22 6.73 -2.41
C VAL A 247 9.24 6.06 -1.47
N ASP A 248 9.69 6.74 -0.43
CA ASP A 248 10.58 6.14 0.58
C ASP A 248 9.82 5.12 1.42
N HIS A 249 8.57 5.40 1.77
CA HIS A 249 7.70 4.47 2.49
C HIS A 249 7.57 3.12 1.75
N HIS A 250 7.24 3.13 0.46
CA HIS A 250 7.23 1.90 -0.34
C HIS A 250 8.59 1.22 -0.47
N ARG A 251 9.67 1.99 -0.48
CA ARG A 251 11.02 1.45 -0.67
C ARG A 251 11.61 0.87 0.62
N TYR A 252 11.28 1.45 1.76
CA TYR A 252 11.87 1.16 3.06
C TYR A 252 10.78 0.90 4.10
N LEU A 253 9.73 0.15 3.75
CA LEU A 253 8.57 -0.08 4.60
C LEU A 253 8.96 -0.53 6.02
N GLY A 254 8.55 0.25 7.03
CA GLY A 254 8.91 0.03 8.43
C GLY A 254 10.37 0.30 8.78
N GLY A 255 11.15 0.92 7.89
CA GLY A 255 12.56 1.23 8.08
C GLY A 255 12.78 2.38 9.06
N ASP A 256 13.50 2.13 10.14
CA ASP A 256 13.77 3.11 11.19
C ASP A 256 14.52 4.34 10.65
N GLY A 257 13.99 5.53 10.92
CA GLY A 257 14.55 6.80 10.45
C GLY A 257 14.44 7.06 8.95
N LEU A 258 13.83 6.14 8.18
CA LEU A 258 13.65 6.27 6.72
C LEU A 258 12.18 6.35 6.34
N ASP A 259 11.36 5.46 6.89
CA ASP A 259 9.91 5.45 6.73
C ASP A 259 9.26 6.37 7.77
N VAL A 260 8.82 7.53 7.30
CA VAL A 260 8.20 8.57 8.13
C VAL A 260 6.77 8.25 8.54
N ASP A 261 6.19 7.16 8.04
CA ASP A 261 4.87 6.70 8.49
C ASP A 261 4.94 5.97 9.83
N VAL A 262 6.14 5.52 10.26
CA VAL A 262 6.34 4.86 11.56
C VAL A 262 6.32 5.91 12.67
N PRO A 263 5.44 5.78 13.69
CA PRO A 263 5.42 6.69 14.83
C PRO A 263 6.73 6.73 15.58
N THR A 264 7.04 7.90 16.12
CA THR A 264 8.21 8.07 16.98
C THR A 264 8.05 7.32 18.32
N TYR A 265 9.17 7.08 19.00
CA TYR A 265 9.13 6.51 20.35
C TYR A 265 8.32 7.36 21.33
N PHE A 266 8.40 8.69 21.20
CA PHE A 266 7.61 9.63 21.99
C PHE A 266 6.10 9.43 21.76
N GLU A 267 5.65 9.34 20.51
CA GLU A 267 4.25 9.10 20.19
C GLU A 267 3.74 7.78 20.82
N GLY A 268 4.48 6.68 20.67
CA GLY A 268 4.08 5.40 21.28
C GLY A 268 4.04 5.42 22.81
N ARG A 269 4.94 6.19 23.44
CA ARG A 269 4.94 6.41 24.89
C ARG A 269 3.77 7.25 25.36
N LEU A 270 3.47 8.33 24.64
CA LEU A 270 2.48 9.32 25.04
C LEU A 270 1.06 8.83 24.75
N PHE A 271 0.81 8.22 23.60
CA PHE A 271 -0.53 7.85 23.15
C PHE A 271 -0.83 6.37 23.42
N CYS A 272 -0.78 5.99 24.70
CA CYS A 272 -0.90 4.59 25.14
C CYS A 272 -2.15 4.28 25.99
N THR A 273 -3.08 5.23 26.15
CA THR A 273 -4.37 5.01 26.82
C THR A 273 -5.53 5.34 25.87
N PRO A 274 -6.74 4.79 26.03
CA PRO A 274 -7.85 5.03 25.10
C PRO A 274 -8.10 6.50 24.75
N ALA A 275 -8.23 7.39 25.75
CA ALA A 275 -8.44 8.82 25.51
C ALA A 275 -7.29 9.48 24.71
N ARG A 276 -6.05 9.05 24.95
CA ARG A 276 -4.87 9.57 24.24
C ARG A 276 -4.75 8.96 22.84
N LYS A 277 -5.09 7.69 22.65
CA LYS A 277 -5.18 7.06 21.33
C LYS A 277 -6.26 7.72 20.46
N LEU A 278 -7.40 8.07 21.04
CA LEU A 278 -8.44 8.84 20.35
C LEU A 278 -7.94 10.24 19.96
N LEU A 279 -7.26 10.94 20.87
CA LEU A 279 -6.63 12.23 20.54
C LEU A 279 -5.58 12.09 19.43
N TRP A 280 -4.79 11.02 19.44
CA TRP A 280 -3.80 10.75 18.41
C TRP A 280 -4.46 10.56 17.03
N LEU A 281 -5.59 9.84 16.96
CA LEU A 281 -6.38 9.73 15.73
C LEU A 281 -6.91 11.09 15.26
N ALA A 282 -7.39 11.94 16.17
CA ALA A 282 -7.84 13.30 15.82
C ALA A 282 -6.71 14.18 15.30
N LEU A 283 -5.48 13.96 15.77
CA LEU A 283 -4.29 14.72 15.40
C LEU A 283 -3.49 14.10 14.25
N GLN A 284 -4.00 13.02 13.62
CA GLN A 284 -3.35 12.37 12.48
C GLN A 284 -2.82 13.32 11.39
N PRO A 285 -3.61 14.33 10.95
CA PRO A 285 -3.15 15.23 9.89
C PRO A 285 -1.87 15.99 10.27
N PHE A 286 -1.72 16.32 11.56
CA PHE A 286 -0.52 16.96 12.07
C PHE A 286 0.66 16.00 12.12
N PHE A 287 0.47 14.75 12.54
CA PHE A 287 1.58 13.78 12.56
C PHE A 287 2.10 13.47 11.16
N TYR A 288 1.22 13.24 10.18
CA TYR A 288 1.62 13.02 8.79
C TYR A 288 2.37 14.23 8.19
N THR A 289 2.06 15.45 8.64
CA THR A 289 2.70 16.67 8.14
C THR A 289 4.03 16.96 8.85
N LEU A 290 4.07 16.83 10.18
CA LEU A 290 5.18 17.28 11.01
C LEU A 290 6.21 16.19 11.28
N ARG A 291 5.79 14.92 11.43
CA ARG A 291 6.72 13.81 11.72
C ARG A 291 7.84 13.69 10.68
N PRO A 292 7.59 13.84 9.36
CA PRO A 292 8.67 13.77 8.37
C PRO A 292 9.78 14.81 8.61
N LEU A 293 9.44 16.00 9.13
CA LEU A 293 10.39 17.07 9.41
C LEU A 293 11.31 16.75 10.60
N CYS A 294 10.85 15.88 11.51
CA CYS A 294 11.61 15.47 12.68
C CYS A 294 12.36 14.14 12.45
N VAL A 295 11.76 13.19 11.73
CA VAL A 295 12.29 11.83 11.57
C VAL A 295 13.29 11.73 10.43
N HIS A 296 12.96 12.28 9.27
CA HIS A 296 13.82 12.20 8.08
C HIS A 296 13.78 13.52 7.30
N PRO A 297 14.28 14.64 7.86
CA PRO A 297 14.26 15.91 7.18
C PRO A 297 15.02 15.83 5.85
N LYS A 298 14.34 16.17 4.76
CA LYS A 298 14.91 16.25 3.42
C LYS A 298 14.93 17.70 2.94
N ALA A 299 15.94 18.05 2.15
CA ALA A 299 16.00 19.34 1.48
C ALA A 299 14.72 19.64 0.70
N MET A 300 14.32 20.91 0.70
CA MET A 300 13.17 21.39 -0.06
C MET A 300 13.50 21.36 -1.56
N THR A 301 12.59 20.80 -2.34
CA THR A 301 12.72 20.71 -3.80
C THR A 301 12.02 21.87 -4.50
N ARG A 302 12.42 22.14 -5.75
CA ARG A 302 11.73 23.15 -6.59
C ARG A 302 10.23 22.86 -6.74
N MET A 303 9.83 21.58 -6.79
CA MET A 303 8.41 21.21 -6.90
C MET A 303 7.63 21.50 -5.62
N GLU A 304 8.23 21.36 -4.43
CA GLU A 304 7.60 21.75 -3.17
C GLU A 304 7.42 23.27 -3.07
N LEU A 305 8.41 24.03 -3.54
CA LEU A 305 8.27 25.48 -3.68
C LEU A 305 7.13 25.85 -4.64
N CYS A 306 7.06 25.24 -5.83
CA CYS A 306 5.96 25.45 -6.77
C CYS A 306 4.59 25.08 -6.17
N ASN A 307 4.49 23.93 -5.50
CA ASN A 307 3.25 23.50 -4.82
C ASN A 307 2.82 24.54 -3.78
N THR A 308 3.77 25.06 -2.99
CA THR A 308 3.52 26.08 -1.97
C THR A 308 3.01 27.36 -2.59
N LEU A 309 3.70 27.89 -3.60
CA LEU A 309 3.31 29.14 -4.27
C LEU A 309 1.93 29.04 -4.93
N VAL A 310 1.65 27.93 -5.63
CA VAL A 310 0.36 27.70 -6.27
C VAL A 310 -0.76 27.55 -5.24
N GLN A 311 -0.52 26.82 -4.14
CA GLN A 311 -1.52 26.67 -3.08
C GLN A 311 -1.83 28.02 -2.41
N LEU A 312 -0.80 28.79 -2.03
CA LEU A 312 -0.98 30.11 -1.42
C LEU A 312 -1.72 31.07 -2.37
N ALA A 313 -1.42 31.03 -3.67
CA ALA A 313 -2.14 31.83 -4.66
C ALA A 313 -3.61 31.40 -4.78
N ALA A 314 -3.91 30.10 -4.74
CA ALA A 314 -5.28 29.60 -4.77
C ALA A 314 -6.05 29.96 -3.50
N ASP A 315 -5.45 29.76 -2.32
CA ASP A 315 -6.06 30.11 -1.03
C ASP A 315 -6.35 31.62 -0.94
N ALA A 316 -5.38 32.45 -1.32
CA ALA A 316 -5.56 33.90 -1.39
C ALA A 316 -6.67 34.30 -2.37
N THR A 317 -6.76 33.64 -3.52
CA THR A 317 -7.81 33.88 -4.51
C THR A 317 -9.19 33.54 -3.94
N ILE A 318 -9.35 32.36 -3.34
CA ILE A 318 -10.61 31.92 -2.75
C ILE A 318 -11.00 32.86 -1.58
N TYR A 319 -10.03 33.29 -0.76
CA TYR A 319 -10.28 34.23 0.33
C TYR A 319 -10.72 35.60 -0.20
N ALA A 320 -10.06 36.12 -1.24
CA ALA A 320 -10.42 37.39 -1.84
C ALA A 320 -11.81 37.36 -2.50
N LEU A 321 -12.21 36.23 -3.08
CA LEU A 321 -13.51 36.09 -3.76
C LEU A 321 -14.67 35.82 -2.79
N TRP A 322 -14.47 34.97 -1.77
CA TRP A 322 -15.58 34.44 -0.96
C TRP A 322 -15.36 34.54 0.57
N GLY A 323 -14.26 35.17 1.00
CA GLY A 323 -13.97 35.50 2.40
C GLY A 323 -13.45 34.33 3.24
N LEU A 324 -13.58 34.48 4.57
CA LEU A 324 -12.99 33.57 5.55
C LEU A 324 -13.69 32.21 5.64
N LYS A 325 -15.02 32.16 5.48
CA LYS A 325 -15.78 30.91 5.69
C LYS A 325 -15.32 29.78 4.75
N PRO A 326 -15.12 29.98 3.44
CA PRO A 326 -14.59 28.93 2.57
C PRO A 326 -13.19 28.45 2.94
N MET A 327 -12.31 29.34 3.42
CA MET A 327 -11.00 28.95 3.96
C MET A 327 -11.15 27.99 5.14
N VAL A 328 -12.00 28.37 6.11
CA VAL A 328 -12.27 27.51 7.28
C VAL A 328 -12.92 26.20 6.84
N TYR A 329 -13.83 26.23 5.86
CA TYR A 329 -14.45 25.03 5.31
C TYR A 329 -13.41 24.06 4.73
N LEU A 330 -12.46 24.51 3.90
CA LEU A 330 -11.44 23.63 3.32
C LEU A 330 -10.49 23.07 4.39
N LEU A 331 -10.00 23.91 5.31
CA LEU A 331 -9.10 23.48 6.37
C LEU A 331 -9.80 22.53 7.36
N ALA A 332 -11.05 22.82 7.73
CA ALA A 332 -11.86 21.95 8.57
C ALA A 332 -12.17 20.62 7.86
N SER A 333 -12.44 20.66 6.55
CA SER A 333 -12.65 19.45 5.74
C SER A 333 -11.43 18.54 5.78
N SER A 334 -10.24 19.10 5.60
CA SER A 334 -8.98 18.35 5.69
C SER A 334 -8.74 17.81 7.09
N LEU A 335 -8.87 18.64 8.13
CA LEU A 335 -8.64 18.23 9.52
C LEU A 335 -9.60 17.13 9.97
N LEU A 336 -10.90 17.30 9.70
CA LEU A 336 -11.93 16.37 10.11
C LEU A 336 -11.91 15.10 9.26
N GLY A 337 -11.73 15.22 7.95
CA GLY A 337 -11.71 14.10 7.00
C GLY A 337 -10.49 13.20 7.18
N LEU A 338 -9.31 13.77 7.46
CA LEU A 338 -8.07 13.01 7.68
C LEU A 338 -7.86 12.62 9.16
N GLY A 339 -8.61 13.23 10.08
CA GLY A 339 -8.60 12.95 11.52
C GLY A 339 -9.61 11.87 11.91
N LEU A 340 -10.62 12.22 12.71
CA LEU A 340 -11.67 11.28 13.15
C LEU A 340 -12.77 11.12 12.10
N HIS A 341 -12.50 10.36 11.04
CA HIS A 341 -13.47 10.07 9.98
C HIS A 341 -13.50 8.57 9.67
N PRO A 342 -14.65 7.95 9.31
CA PRO A 342 -14.70 6.53 8.97
C PRO A 342 -13.67 6.08 7.93
N ILE A 343 -13.37 6.97 6.97
CA ILE A 343 -12.40 6.71 5.90
C ILE A 343 -10.97 6.63 6.46
N SER A 344 -10.60 7.48 7.43
CA SER A 344 -9.24 7.58 7.97
C SER A 344 -8.77 6.33 8.73
N GLY A 345 -9.65 5.37 8.97
CA GLY A 345 -9.25 4.06 9.47
C GLY A 345 -8.22 3.36 8.59
N HIS A 346 -8.13 3.70 7.30
CA HIS A 346 -7.10 3.16 6.42
C HIS A 346 -5.67 3.49 6.91
N PHE A 347 -5.41 4.69 7.46
CA PHE A 347 -4.08 5.05 8.03
C PHE A 347 -3.58 4.09 9.11
N VAL A 348 -4.52 3.45 9.82
CA VAL A 348 -4.20 2.44 10.84
C VAL A 348 -4.27 1.04 10.24
N ALA A 349 -5.31 0.74 9.46
CA ALA A 349 -5.54 -0.57 8.87
C ALA A 349 -4.36 -1.06 8.03
N GLU A 350 -3.76 -0.13 7.28
CA GLU A 350 -2.81 -0.46 6.24
C GLU A 350 -1.47 -0.99 6.76
N HIS A 351 -0.98 -0.47 7.90
CA HIS A 351 0.38 -0.74 8.36
C HIS A 351 0.56 -1.09 9.84
N TYR A 352 -0.52 -1.16 10.61
CA TYR A 352 -0.44 -1.57 12.02
C TYR A 352 -0.66 -3.07 12.16
N MET A 353 0.11 -3.71 13.04
CA MET A 353 0.03 -5.14 13.30
C MET A 353 -1.16 -5.47 14.22
N PHE A 354 -2.31 -5.74 13.62
CA PHE A 354 -3.47 -6.33 14.32
C PHE A 354 -3.27 -7.81 14.64
N LEU A 355 -2.50 -8.50 13.81
CA LEU A 355 -2.05 -9.87 13.98
C LEU A 355 -0.52 -9.90 13.91
N LYS A 356 0.10 -10.56 14.87
CA LYS A 356 1.56 -10.65 14.94
C LYS A 356 2.13 -11.29 13.67
N GLY A 357 3.11 -10.64 13.06
CA GLY A 357 3.77 -11.11 11.85
C GLY A 357 3.12 -10.62 10.54
N HIS A 358 1.97 -9.94 10.61
CA HIS A 358 1.32 -9.32 9.47
C HIS A 358 1.40 -7.79 9.61
N GLU A 359 2.13 -7.18 8.70
CA GLU A 359 2.42 -5.73 8.73
C GLU A 359 1.59 -4.91 7.75
N THR A 360 0.95 -5.57 6.78
CA THR A 360 0.13 -4.94 5.76
C THR A 360 -1.19 -5.69 5.66
N TYR A 361 -2.30 -4.96 5.61
CA TYR A 361 -3.64 -5.54 5.50
C TYR A 361 -4.41 -4.87 4.37
N SER A 362 -5.22 -5.66 3.69
CA SER A 362 -6.19 -5.15 2.73
C SER A 362 -7.58 -4.99 3.37
N TYR A 363 -8.41 -4.15 2.74
CA TYR A 363 -9.83 -3.94 2.97
C TYR A 363 -10.53 -3.92 1.62
N TYR A 364 -11.51 -4.81 1.42
CA TYR A 364 -12.23 -4.94 0.16
C TYR A 364 -13.69 -4.47 0.24
N GLY A 365 -14.01 -3.64 1.24
CA GLY A 365 -15.37 -3.16 1.47
C GLY A 365 -15.74 -1.91 0.66
N PRO A 366 -16.96 -1.37 0.89
CA PRO A 366 -17.58 -0.35 0.03
C PRO A 366 -16.87 1.01 0.03
N LEU A 367 -16.09 1.36 1.06
CA LEU A 367 -15.41 2.67 1.10
C LEU A 367 -14.43 2.84 -0.08
N ASN A 368 -13.94 1.73 -0.66
CA ASN A 368 -13.13 1.73 -1.88
C ASN A 368 -13.75 2.48 -3.07
N TRP A 369 -15.08 2.60 -3.15
CA TRP A 369 -15.74 3.34 -4.23
C TRP A 369 -15.42 4.84 -4.22
N ILE A 370 -15.17 5.40 -3.03
CA ILE A 370 -14.80 6.80 -2.86
C ILE A 370 -13.32 6.97 -2.53
N THR A 371 -12.59 5.89 -2.22
CA THR A 371 -11.17 5.91 -1.87
C THR A 371 -10.27 5.29 -2.94
N PHE A 372 -10.74 5.25 -4.19
CA PHE A 372 -9.97 4.74 -5.32
C PHE A 372 -9.39 3.35 -5.06
N ASN A 373 -10.13 2.40 -4.47
CA ASN A 373 -9.61 1.06 -4.16
C ASN A 373 -8.30 1.00 -3.34
N VAL A 374 -7.93 2.05 -2.58
CA VAL A 374 -6.71 2.02 -1.74
C VAL A 374 -6.69 0.84 -0.76
N GLY A 375 -7.86 0.35 -0.36
CA GLY A 375 -7.97 -0.83 0.50
C GLY A 375 -7.40 -2.11 -0.12
N TYR A 376 -7.17 -2.20 -1.44
CA TYR A 376 -6.37 -3.28 -2.04
C TYR A 376 -4.87 -3.04 -1.79
N HIS A 377 -4.52 -2.90 -0.51
CA HIS A 377 -3.27 -2.29 -0.09
C HIS A 377 -2.07 -3.22 -0.22
N MET A 378 -2.28 -4.53 -0.01
CA MET A 378 -1.24 -5.53 -0.28
C MET A 378 -0.91 -5.58 -1.77
N GLU A 379 -1.93 -5.61 -2.62
CA GLU A 379 -1.78 -5.57 -4.07
C GLU A 379 -1.07 -4.29 -4.53
N HIS A 380 -1.41 -3.16 -3.90
CA HIS A 380 -0.76 -1.87 -4.14
C HIS A 380 0.72 -1.87 -3.75
N HIS A 381 1.07 -2.41 -2.58
CA HIS A 381 2.47 -2.48 -2.14
C HIS A 381 3.32 -3.41 -3.00
N ASP A 382 2.74 -4.50 -3.49
CA ASP A 382 3.42 -5.39 -4.44
C ASP A 382 3.62 -4.72 -5.81
N PHE A 383 2.62 -3.95 -6.28
CA PHE A 383 2.61 -3.36 -7.61
C PHE A 383 2.18 -1.89 -7.63
N PRO A 384 2.98 -0.98 -7.03
CA PRO A 384 2.57 0.42 -6.84
C PRO A 384 2.38 1.19 -8.16
N SER A 385 2.91 0.68 -9.28
CA SER A 385 2.71 1.28 -10.61
C SER A 385 1.40 0.88 -11.29
N ILE A 386 0.61 -0.03 -10.71
CA ILE A 386 -0.72 -0.38 -11.22
C ILE A 386 -1.71 0.65 -10.66
N PRO A 387 -2.50 1.32 -11.52
CA PRO A 387 -3.50 2.28 -11.06
C PRO A 387 -4.52 1.58 -10.18
N SER A 388 -5.02 2.31 -9.18
CA SER A 388 -5.84 1.69 -8.16
C SER A 388 -7.17 1.09 -8.70
N CYS A 389 -7.69 1.58 -9.83
CA CYS A 389 -8.84 0.98 -10.52
C CYS A 389 -8.60 -0.48 -10.99
N ASN A 390 -7.34 -0.88 -11.20
CA ASN A 390 -6.95 -2.21 -11.66
C ASN A 390 -6.47 -3.15 -10.53
N LEU A 391 -6.29 -2.66 -9.30
CA LEU A 391 -5.88 -3.51 -8.17
C LEU A 391 -6.83 -4.71 -7.90
N PRO A 392 -8.16 -4.58 -8.07
CA PRO A 392 -9.04 -5.75 -7.99
C PRO A 392 -8.71 -6.85 -9.00
N LEU A 393 -8.11 -6.52 -10.15
CA LEU A 393 -7.69 -7.50 -11.14
C LEU A 393 -6.41 -8.22 -10.72
N VAL A 394 -5.50 -7.57 -9.98
CA VAL A 394 -4.29 -8.20 -9.44
C VAL A 394 -4.67 -9.39 -8.56
N ARG A 395 -5.57 -9.15 -7.60
CA ARG A 395 -6.11 -10.19 -6.73
C ARG A 395 -6.76 -11.33 -7.52
N LYS A 396 -7.57 -11.01 -8.54
CA LYS A 396 -8.23 -12.01 -9.38
C LYS A 396 -7.25 -12.86 -10.21
N ILE A 397 -6.13 -12.28 -10.63
CA ILE A 397 -5.12 -12.97 -11.44
C ILE A 397 -4.24 -13.89 -10.60
N ALA A 398 -3.96 -13.52 -9.35
CA ALA A 398 -3.09 -14.26 -8.45
C ALA A 398 -3.75 -14.52 -7.07
N PRO A 399 -4.95 -15.11 -7.03
CA PRO A 399 -5.73 -15.29 -5.79
C PRO A 399 -4.99 -16.12 -4.74
N GLU A 400 -4.13 -17.05 -5.17
CA GLU A 400 -3.35 -17.90 -4.27
C GLU A 400 -2.37 -17.11 -3.38
N TYR A 401 -2.01 -15.87 -3.74
CA TYR A 401 -1.17 -14.99 -2.92
C TYR A 401 -1.98 -14.11 -1.96
N TYR A 402 -3.25 -13.82 -2.26
CA TYR A 402 -4.00 -12.78 -1.55
C TYR A 402 -5.18 -13.32 -0.73
N ASP A 403 -5.88 -14.36 -1.19
CA ASP A 403 -7.16 -14.77 -0.61
C ASP A 403 -7.06 -15.39 0.80
N HIS A 404 -5.87 -15.85 1.20
CA HIS A 404 -5.61 -16.43 2.51
C HIS A 404 -5.01 -15.43 3.51
N LEU A 405 -4.74 -14.20 3.09
CA LEU A 405 -4.13 -13.18 3.93
C LEU A 405 -5.18 -12.54 4.85
N PRO A 406 -4.80 -12.12 6.06
CA PRO A 406 -5.71 -11.42 6.95
C PRO A 406 -6.11 -10.07 6.34
N GLN A 407 -7.39 -9.72 6.51
CA GLN A 407 -7.99 -8.51 5.95
C GLN A 407 -8.87 -7.82 6.99
N HIS A 408 -9.10 -6.53 6.79
CA HIS A 408 -10.09 -5.78 7.53
C HIS A 408 -11.44 -5.76 6.80
N HIS A 409 -12.52 -5.87 7.57
CA HIS A 409 -13.90 -5.79 7.05
C HIS A 409 -14.57 -4.44 7.31
N SER A 410 -14.00 -3.61 8.20
CA SER A 410 -14.52 -2.29 8.53
C SER A 410 -13.41 -1.38 9.06
N TRP A 411 -13.17 -0.26 8.38
CA TRP A 411 -12.25 0.78 8.85
C TRP A 411 -12.75 1.49 10.12
N VAL A 412 -14.07 1.57 10.32
CA VAL A 412 -14.63 2.06 11.59
C VAL A 412 -14.26 1.13 12.74
N LYS A 413 -14.32 -0.20 12.52
CA LYS A 413 -13.90 -1.18 13.53
C LYS A 413 -12.40 -1.07 13.79
N VAL A 414 -11.58 -0.85 12.77
CA VAL A 414 -10.13 -0.61 12.93
C VAL A 414 -9.87 0.57 13.86
N LEU A 415 -10.55 1.71 13.65
CA LEU A 415 -10.42 2.88 14.53
C LEU A 415 -10.87 2.57 15.96
N TRP A 416 -11.99 1.86 16.12
CA TRP A 416 -12.50 1.44 17.42
C TRP A 416 -11.50 0.54 18.16
N ASP A 417 -11.05 -0.53 17.52
CA ASP A 417 -10.09 -1.48 18.08
C ASP A 417 -8.78 -0.77 18.44
N PHE A 418 -8.28 0.11 17.57
CA PHE A 418 -7.07 0.88 17.87
C PHE A 418 -7.20 1.68 19.18
N VAL A 419 -8.37 2.29 19.43
CA VAL A 419 -8.62 3.06 20.65
C VAL A 419 -8.80 2.16 21.88
N PHE A 420 -9.57 1.08 21.76
CA PHE A 420 -10.06 0.34 22.93
C PHE A 420 -9.37 -1.00 23.20
N ASP A 421 -8.63 -1.56 22.26
CA ASP A 421 -7.81 -2.74 22.47
C ASP A 421 -6.45 -2.33 23.09
N ASP A 422 -6.14 -2.86 24.27
CA ASP A 422 -4.89 -2.56 24.99
C ASP A 422 -3.64 -3.12 24.30
N SER A 423 -3.81 -4.10 23.39
CA SER A 423 -2.71 -4.63 22.57
C SER A 423 -2.34 -3.71 21.40
N LEU A 424 -3.19 -2.73 21.08
CA LEU A 424 -3.01 -1.81 19.97
C LEU A 424 -2.63 -0.40 20.41
N GLY A 425 -1.83 0.27 19.58
CA GLY A 425 -1.41 1.65 19.75
C GLY A 425 -0.30 2.01 18.75
N PRO A 426 0.35 3.18 18.89
CA PRO A 426 1.37 3.62 17.94
C PRO A 426 2.57 2.67 17.83
N PHE A 427 2.82 1.83 18.86
CA PHE A 427 3.86 0.81 18.84
C PHE A 427 3.49 -0.49 18.12
N ALA A 428 2.23 -0.68 17.71
CA ALA A 428 1.83 -1.86 16.94
C ALA A 428 2.29 -1.73 15.47
N ARG A 429 3.58 -1.47 15.24
CA ARG A 429 4.22 -1.30 13.93
C ARG A 429 5.47 -2.17 13.84
N VAL A 430 5.76 -2.71 12.66
CA VAL A 430 7.07 -3.30 12.40
C VAL A 430 8.09 -2.16 12.27
N LYS A 431 9.24 -2.32 12.94
CA LYS A 431 10.37 -1.40 12.85
C LYS A 431 11.63 -2.18 12.53
N ARG A 432 12.26 -1.87 11.40
CA ARG A 432 13.45 -2.55 10.87
C ARG A 432 14.65 -1.63 10.90
N VAL A 433 15.81 -2.18 11.22
CA VAL A 433 17.08 -1.49 10.98
C VAL A 433 17.47 -1.73 9.52
N CYS A 434 17.54 -0.66 8.73
CA CYS A 434 18.00 -0.74 7.35
C CYS A 434 19.49 -0.39 7.29
N LYS A 435 20.28 -1.14 6.51
CA LYS A 435 21.74 -0.89 6.33
C LYS A 435 22.08 0.55 5.94
N LEU A 436 21.19 1.22 5.21
CA LEU A 436 21.38 2.61 4.80
C LEU A 436 21.27 3.62 5.97
N ALA A 437 20.60 3.23 7.06
CA ALA A 437 20.48 4.01 8.28
C ALA A 437 21.70 3.85 9.20
N GLU A 438 22.40 2.71 9.13
CA GLU A 438 23.61 2.45 9.93
C GLU A 438 24.77 3.40 9.57
N ASN A 439 24.82 3.88 8.33
CA ASN A 439 25.85 4.83 7.87
C ASN A 439 25.57 6.30 8.26
N ARG A 440 24.49 6.58 9.01
CA ARG A 440 24.12 7.95 9.47
C ARG A 440 24.27 8.14 10.99
N LEU A 441 24.42 7.05 11.73
CA LEU A 441 24.83 7.05 13.13
C LEU A 441 26.36 7.05 13.19
#